data_AF-A0A7J4T8Z2-F1
#
_entry.id   AF-A0A7J4T8Z2-F1
#
_cell.length_a   1.000
_cell.length_b   1.000
_cell.length_c   1.000
_cell.angle_alpha   90.00
_cell.angle_beta   90.00
_cell.angle_gamma   90.00
#
_symmetry.space_group_name_H-M   'P 1'
#
loop_
_entity.id
_entity.type
_entity.pdbx_description
1 polymer ?
#
loop_
_entity_poly.entity_id
_entity_poly.type
_entity_poly.pdbx_seq_one_letter_code
_entity_poly.pdbx_strand_id
1 'polypeptide(L)' 'RVAEREGLSIEKAIEANAKRSMVDSNRFLKMYGIDIESKEPYTHEIDATNLSKEEVLMEVLEHLGVEQ' A
#
# COMPACT_ATOMS: atom_id res chain seq x y z
N ARG A 1 3.78 -3.43 -12.54
CA ARG A 1 4.45 -2.30 -11.83
C ARG A 1 5.82 -2.66 -11.26
N VAL A 2 5.96 -3.43 -10.17
CA VAL A 2 7.29 -3.68 -9.55
C VAL A 2 8.24 -4.47 -10.46
N ALA A 3 7.79 -5.61 -11.00
CA ALA A 3 8.59 -6.41 -11.94
C ALA A 3 9.13 -5.58 -13.12
N GLU A 4 8.25 -4.79 -13.73
CA GLU A 4 8.58 -3.88 -14.84
C GLU A 4 9.59 -2.79 -14.44
N ARG A 5 9.36 -2.10 -13.30
CA ARG A 5 10.24 -1.04 -12.81
C ARG A 5 11.64 -1.56 -12.47
N GLU A 6 11.73 -2.73 -11.87
CA GLU A 6 13.00 -3.30 -11.40
C GLU A 6 13.65 -4.24 -12.43
N GLY A 7 13.02 -4.47 -13.59
CA GLY A 7 13.51 -5.42 -14.61
C GLY A 7 13.58 -6.88 -14.13
N LEU A 8 12.68 -7.27 -13.22
CA LEU A 8 12.61 -8.61 -12.62
C LEU A 8 11.50 -9.45 -13.22
N SER A 9 11.55 -10.78 -13.02
CA SER A 9 10.40 -11.63 -13.29
C SER A 9 9.25 -11.35 -12.32
N ILE A 10 8.03 -11.68 -12.71
CA ILE A 10 6.83 -11.49 -11.88
C ILE A 10 6.97 -12.28 -10.58
N GLU A 11 7.44 -13.53 -10.66
CA GLU A 11 7.60 -14.42 -9.51
C GLU A 11 8.60 -13.83 -8.49
N LYS A 12 9.74 -13.32 -8.97
CA LYS A 12 10.73 -12.66 -8.11
C LYS A 12 10.18 -11.39 -7.46
N ALA A 13 9.38 -10.61 -8.20
CA ALA A 13 8.76 -9.42 -7.65
C ALA A 13 7.72 -9.75 -6.58
N ILE A 14 6.94 -10.82 -6.75
CA ILE A 14 5.98 -11.31 -5.74
C ILE A 14 6.71 -11.74 -4.47
N GLU A 15 7.76 -12.57 -4.60
CA GLU A 15 8.55 -13.04 -3.46
C GLU A 15 9.20 -11.87 -2.70
N ALA A 16 9.82 -10.94 -3.43
CA ALA A 16 10.45 -9.77 -2.85
C ALA A 16 9.44 -8.86 -2.13
N ASN A 17 8.25 -8.67 -2.70
CA ASN A 17 7.18 -7.88 -2.07
C ASN A 17 6.67 -8.55 -0.80
N ALA A 18 6.41 -9.86 -0.82
CA ALA A 18 5.96 -10.59 0.36
C ALA A 18 6.96 -10.48 1.53
N LYS A 19 8.26 -10.59 1.23
CA LYS A 19 9.31 -10.42 2.24
C LYS A 19 9.34 -8.99 2.80
N ARG A 20 9.18 -7.97 1.95
CA ARG A 20 9.13 -6.57 2.38
C ARG A 20 7.93 -6.29 3.27
N SER A 21 6.74 -6.73 2.89
CA SER A 21 5.52 -6.59 3.70
C SER A 21 5.68 -7.24 5.08
N MET A 22 6.22 -8.46 5.14
CA MET A 22 6.48 -9.14 6.42
C MET A 22 7.47 -8.38 7.31
N VAL A 23 8.55 -7.83 6.74
CA VAL A 23 9.53 -7.02 7.50
C VAL A 23 8.88 -5.74 8.01
N ASP A 24 8.08 -5.08 7.19
CA ASP A 24 7.39 -3.84 7.56
C ASP A 24 6.35 -4.11 8.65
N SER A 25 5.51 -5.15 8.51
CA SER A 25 4.52 -5.54 9.51
C SER A 25 5.17 -5.81 10.88
N ASN A 26 6.24 -6.60 10.92
CA ASN A 26 6.99 -6.84 12.15
C ASN A 26 7.59 -5.56 12.74
N ARG A 27 8.06 -4.64 11.90
CA ARG A 27 8.62 -3.36 12.35
C ARG A 27 7.55 -2.49 13.01
N PHE A 28 6.40 -2.33 12.36
CA PHE A 28 5.30 -1.50 12.88
C PHE A 28 4.71 -2.09 14.17
N LEU A 29 4.52 -3.41 14.22
CA LEU A 29 4.04 -4.07 15.42
C LEU A 29 5.01 -3.87 16.59
N LYS A 30 6.32 -4.06 16.36
CA LYS A 30 7.34 -3.92 17.41
C LYS A 30 7.48 -2.48 17.90
N MET A 31 7.43 -1.50 17.00
CA MET A 31 7.71 -0.10 17.35
C MET A 31 6.48 0.64 17.89
N TYR A 32 5.30 0.30 17.36
CA TYR A 32 4.08 1.09 17.60
C TYR A 32 2.90 0.25 18.11
N GLY A 33 3.03 -1.08 18.17
CA GLY A 33 1.91 -1.97 18.51
C GLY A 33 0.81 -1.98 17.45
N ILE A 34 1.11 -1.56 16.22
CA ILE A 34 0.14 -1.45 15.13
C ILE A 34 0.28 -2.67 14.22
N ASP A 35 -0.83 -3.38 14.02
CA ASP A 35 -0.96 -4.38 12.96
C ASP A 35 -1.40 -3.70 11.66
N ILE A 36 -0.44 -3.46 10.77
CA ILE A 36 -0.68 -2.77 9.48
C ILE A 36 -1.35 -3.67 8.43
N GLU A 37 -1.47 -4.98 8.68
CA GLU A 37 -2.22 -5.90 7.81
C GLU A 37 -3.71 -5.95 8.21
N SER A 38 -4.03 -5.46 9.42
CA SER A 38 -5.41 -5.23 9.84
C SER A 38 -6.01 -4.00 9.14
N LYS A 39 -7.34 -3.98 8.98
CA LYS A 39 -8.07 -2.79 8.49
C LYS A 39 -8.32 -1.76 9.58
N GLU A 40 -8.28 -2.17 10.85
CA GLU A 40 -8.54 -1.31 12.02
C GLU A 40 -7.74 0.01 12.07
N PRO A 41 -6.43 0.08 11.74
CA PRO A 41 -5.68 1.33 11.84
C PRO A 41 -5.97 2.33 10.71
N TYR A 42 -6.78 1.95 9.70
CA TYR A 42 -7.04 2.78 8.53
C TYR A 42 -8.48 3.30 8.54
N THR A 43 -8.66 4.56 8.15
CA THR A 43 -9.99 5.18 8.02
C THR A 43 -10.65 4.93 6.66
N HIS A 44 -9.85 4.52 5.66
CA HIS A 44 -10.28 4.38 4.28
C HIS A 44 -9.34 3.43 3.52
N GLU A 45 -9.90 2.59 2.67
CA GLU A 45 -9.18 1.62 1.84
C GLU A 45 -9.52 1.89 0.37
N ILE A 46 -8.49 2.02 -0.47
CA ILE A 46 -8.63 2.36 -1.89
C ILE A 46 -8.13 1.17 -2.73
N ASP A 47 -9.00 0.64 -3.60
CA ASP A 47 -8.59 -0.33 -4.61
C ASP A 47 -8.01 0.39 -5.84
N ALA A 48 -6.69 0.50 -5.86
CA ALA A 48 -5.96 1.16 -6.94
C ALA A 48 -5.69 0.26 -8.17
N THR A 49 -6.38 -0.87 -8.33
CA THR A 49 -6.14 -1.82 -9.44
C THR A 49 -6.28 -1.16 -10.80
N ASN A 50 -7.30 -0.30 -10.96
CA ASN A 50 -7.63 0.37 -12.21
C ASN A 50 -7.48 1.90 -12.15
N LEU A 51 -6.86 2.43 -11.10
CA LEU A 51 -6.70 3.86 -10.89
C LEU A 51 -5.30 4.33 -11.28
N SER A 52 -5.25 5.48 -11.95
CA SER A 52 -4.04 6.29 -12.08
C SER A 52 -3.66 6.92 -10.73
N LYS A 53 -2.44 7.44 -10.66
CA LYS A 53 -1.96 8.12 -9.44
C LYS A 53 -2.75 9.40 -9.14
N GLU A 54 -3.23 10.08 -10.19
CA GLU A 54 -4.08 11.27 -10.08
C GLU A 54 -5.46 10.89 -9.54
N GLU A 55 -6.07 9.81 -10.02
CA GLU A 55 -7.38 9.33 -9.52
C GLU A 55 -7.30 8.90 -8.05
N VAL A 56 -6.23 8.19 -7.65
CA VAL A 56 -6.01 7.84 -6.23
C VAL A 56 -5.90 9.10 -5.37
N LEU A 57 -5.17 10.13 -5.84
CA LEU A 57 -5.05 11.39 -5.10
C LEU A 57 -6.40 12.07 -4.92
N MET A 58 -7.21 12.11 -5.98
CA MET A 58 -8.55 12.69 -5.96
C MET A 58 -9.46 11.99 -4.95
N GLU A 59 -9.45 10.66 -4.93
CA GLU A 59 -10.24 9.86 -3.97
C GLU A 59 -9.82 10.13 -2.52
N VAL A 60 -8.51 10.26 -2.26
CA VAL A 60 -8.02 10.63 -0.93
C VAL A 60 -8.47 12.04 -0.53
N LEU A 61 -8.39 13.03 -1.43
CA LEU A 61 -8.82 14.40 -1.15
C LEU A 61 -10.31 14.50 -0.87
N GLU A 62 -11.12 13.75 -1.62
CA GLU A 62 -12.56 13.63 -1.41
C GLU A 62 -12.87 13.02 -0.02
N HIS A 63 -12.22 11.91 0.33
CA HIS A 63 -12.37 11.28 1.66
C HIS A 63 -11.97 12.22 2.80
N LEU A 64 -10.97 13.08 2.60
CA LEU A 64 -10.52 14.07 3.58
C LEU A 64 -11.38 15.35 3.62
N GLY A 65 -12.35 15.50 2.71
CA GLY A 65 -13.20 16.69 2.63
C GLY A 65 -12.46 17.94 2.18
N VAL A 66 -11.37 17.80 1.43
CA VAL A 66 -10.63 18.94 0.87
C VAL A 66 -11.34 19.38 -0.41
N GLU A 67 -12.07 20.49 -0.34
CA GLU A 67 -12.68 21.12 -1.51
C GLU A 67 -11.59 21.68 -2.45
N GLN A 68 -11.80 21.53 -3.77
CA GLN A 68 -10.89 22.03 -4.82
C GLN A 68 -11.09 23.50 -5.15
#